data_AF-A0A6L6J5S5-F1
#
_entry.id   AF-A0A6L6J5S5-F1
#
_cell.length_a   1.000
_cell.length_b   1.000
_cell.length_c   1.000
_cell.angle_alpha   90.00
_cell.angle_beta   90.00
_cell.angle_gamma   90.00
#
_symmetry.space_group_name_H-M   'P 1'
#
loop_
_entity.id
_entity.type
_entity.pdbx_description
1 polymer ?
#
loop_
_entity_poly.entity_id
_entity_poly.type
_entity_poly.pdbx_seq_one_letter_code
_entity_poly.pdbx_strand_id
1 'polypeptide(L)'
;MMRGLFALLILLLPLSALAQDLPKPLSTEVSDYAQIIAPDDEAAISRALTELRNTTGVQGTVVTLEDRAQYGGSDGLETFATRLFNHWGVGDASRNDGFMILVLAEDREARIELGAGYPNDTDIRAQDIMRGTMLPAFREHRLSKGTRDGTEAVINLIARPHAAGLPPPEASHRNLIDRAMGLIFFGAFAAIFGMIGLKHWRRRHCPQCGKGGLETTREPNRLPAEHGSYTVSDTRMTKSCPHCGWSETRLLPLPQRISYGPDNRELRRERNPAYRNRSSGGGSGFGGGSSRGGGASGRW
;
A
#
# COMPACT_ATOMS: atom_id res chain seq x y z
N MET A 1 57.84 -7.90 22.33
CA MET A 1 56.56 -8.57 22.68
C MET A 1 55.46 -7.61 23.18
N MET A 2 55.72 -6.33 23.47
CA MET A 2 54.70 -5.38 23.97
C MET A 2 53.87 -4.63 22.90
N ARG A 3 54.20 -4.74 21.60
CA ARG A 3 53.44 -4.06 20.53
C ARG A 3 52.15 -4.79 20.12
N GLY A 4 52.08 -6.11 20.32
CA GLY A 4 50.88 -6.91 20.04
C GLY A 4 49.79 -6.78 21.11
N LEU A 5 50.16 -6.42 22.34
CA LEU A 5 49.22 -6.28 23.46
C LEU A 5 48.33 -5.04 23.30
N PHE A 6 48.84 -3.96 22.71
CA PHE A 6 48.08 -2.73 22.46
C PHE A 6 47.03 -2.89 21.35
N ALA A 7 47.30 -3.72 20.34
CA ALA A 7 46.34 -4.00 19.27
C ALA A 7 45.19 -4.90 19.75
N LEU A 8 45.44 -5.80 20.71
CA LEU A 8 44.42 -6.65 21.31
C LEU A 8 43.51 -5.89 22.29
N LEU A 9 44.02 -4.83 22.93
CA LEU A 9 43.26 -4.02 23.89
C LEU A 9 42.24 -3.07 23.21
N ILE A 10 42.47 -2.69 21.95
CA ILE A 10 41.53 -1.87 21.17
C ILE A 10 40.35 -2.70 20.63
N LEU A 11 40.51 -4.03 20.50
CA LEU A 11 39.46 -4.93 20.02
C LEU A 11 38.46 -5.35 21.13
N LEU A 12 38.75 -5.00 22.39
CA LEU A 12 37.91 -5.28 23.56
C LEU A 12 37.11 -4.07 24.04
N LEU A 13 37.06 -2.99 23.26
CA LEU A 13 36.09 -1.93 23.50
C LEU A 13 34.68 -2.54 23.38
N PRO A 14 33.89 -2.58 24.47
CA PRO A 14 32.51 -2.98 24.35
C PRO A 14 31.86 -1.94 23.43
N LEU A 15 31.40 -2.39 22.25
CA LEU A 15 30.31 -1.69 21.60
C LEU A 15 29.14 -1.82 22.58
N SER A 16 29.04 -0.87 23.50
CA SER A 16 27.81 -0.63 24.23
C SER A 16 26.76 -0.44 23.16
N ALA A 17 25.93 -1.45 22.95
CA ALA A 17 24.69 -1.28 22.24
C ALA A 17 23.98 -0.14 22.97
N LEU A 18 23.94 1.04 22.36
CA LEU A 18 23.08 2.12 22.82
C LEU A 18 21.65 1.63 22.56
N ALA A 19 21.12 0.82 23.47
CA ALA A 19 19.69 0.66 23.60
C ALA A 19 19.19 2.06 23.96
N GLN A 20 18.60 2.77 23.00
CA GLN A 20 17.92 4.01 23.29
C GLN A 20 16.74 3.67 24.20
N ASP A 21 16.77 4.23 25.41
CA ASP A 21 15.73 4.02 26.40
C ASP A 21 14.41 4.60 25.88
N LEU A 22 13.33 3.85 26.06
CA LEU A 22 11.98 4.35 25.80
C LEU A 22 11.62 5.44 26.84
N PRO A 23 10.73 6.39 26.49
CA PRO A 23 10.31 7.41 27.44
C PRO A 23 9.62 6.76 28.66
N LYS A 24 9.82 7.34 29.84
CA LYS A 24 9.14 6.89 31.08
C LYS A 24 7.88 7.69 31.31
N PRO A 25 6.71 7.07 31.55
CA PRO A 25 5.43 7.77 31.63
C PRO A 25 5.45 8.95 32.60
N LEU A 26 4.90 10.10 32.19
CA LEU A 26 4.73 11.27 33.06
C LEU A 26 3.56 11.06 34.03
N SER A 27 2.51 10.40 33.55
CA SER A 27 1.37 9.95 34.33
C SER A 27 0.79 8.66 33.74
N THR A 28 -0.22 8.08 34.39
CA THR A 28 -0.89 6.87 33.87
C THR A 28 -1.80 7.19 32.69
N GLU A 29 -2.46 8.35 32.70
CA GLU A 29 -3.47 8.73 31.72
C GLU A 29 -2.87 9.48 30.51
N VAL A 30 -2.02 10.49 30.75
CA VAL A 30 -1.46 11.34 29.69
C VAL A 30 0.03 11.60 29.90
N SER A 31 0.82 11.41 28.84
CA SER A 31 2.22 11.80 28.78
C SER A 31 2.46 12.66 27.54
N ASP A 32 2.32 13.98 27.68
CA ASP A 32 2.46 14.96 26.59
C ASP A 32 3.90 15.51 26.48
N TYR A 33 4.83 14.74 25.93
CA TYR A 33 6.22 15.21 25.76
C TYR A 33 6.36 16.24 24.64
N ALA A 34 5.49 16.16 23.62
CA ALA A 34 5.50 17.11 22.51
C ALA A 34 4.84 18.46 22.85
N GLN A 35 4.23 18.58 24.03
CA GLN A 35 3.52 19.79 24.48
C GLN A 35 2.46 20.27 23.48
N ILE A 36 1.72 19.33 22.89
CA ILE A 36 0.71 19.60 21.85
C ILE A 36 -0.73 19.55 22.37
N ILE A 37 -0.93 19.15 23.63
CA ILE A 37 -2.24 19.05 24.26
C ILE A 37 -2.47 20.30 25.13
N ALA A 38 -3.59 20.98 24.89
CA ALA A 38 -3.99 22.11 25.71
C ALA A 38 -4.42 21.64 27.11
N PRO A 39 -4.18 22.42 28.18
CA PRO A 39 -4.47 22.00 29.56
C PRO A 39 -5.92 21.54 29.80
N ASP A 40 -6.90 22.21 29.17
CA ASP A 40 -8.31 21.84 29.29
C ASP A 40 -8.62 20.48 28.64
N ASP A 41 -7.96 20.18 27.51
CA ASP A 41 -8.10 18.92 26.80
C ASP A 41 -7.37 17.78 27.54
N GLU A 42 -6.18 18.04 28.07
CA GLU A 42 -5.46 17.09 28.92
C GLU A 42 -6.27 16.72 30.17
N ALA A 43 -6.87 17.72 30.83
CA ALA A 43 -7.74 17.49 31.96
C ALA A 43 -9.00 16.69 31.56
N ALA A 44 -9.57 16.93 30.38
CA ALA A 44 -10.70 16.16 29.87
C ALA A 44 -10.32 14.71 29.58
N ILE A 45 -9.20 14.48 28.90
CA ILE A 45 -8.66 13.15 28.60
C ILE A 45 -8.40 12.38 29.91
N SER A 46 -7.67 12.98 30.84
CA SER A 46 -7.32 12.35 32.12
C SER A 46 -8.56 11.97 32.93
N ARG A 47 -9.58 12.83 32.98
CA ARG A 47 -10.86 12.51 33.62
C ARG A 47 -11.55 11.33 32.95
N ALA A 48 -11.65 11.33 31.63
CA ALA A 48 -12.32 10.27 30.88
C ALA A 48 -11.62 8.90 31.04
N LEU A 49 -10.29 8.89 30.99
CA LEU A 49 -9.49 7.67 31.19
C LEU A 49 -9.58 7.15 32.63
N THR A 50 -9.54 8.05 33.61
CA THR A 50 -9.73 7.69 35.03
C THR A 50 -11.13 7.10 35.26
N GLU A 51 -12.16 7.71 34.69
CA GLU A 51 -13.54 7.23 34.80
C GLU A 51 -13.70 5.86 34.13
N LEU A 52 -13.12 5.65 32.95
CA LEU A 52 -13.13 4.35 32.28
C LEU A 52 -12.51 3.27 33.18
N ARG A 53 -11.33 3.54 33.74
CA ARG A 53 -10.64 2.61 34.65
C ARG A 53 -11.50 2.31 35.88
N ASN A 54 -12.07 3.33 36.50
CA ASN A 54 -12.89 3.15 37.71
C ASN A 54 -14.19 2.37 37.46
N THR A 55 -14.79 2.53 36.28
CA THR A 55 -16.10 1.92 35.95
C THR A 55 -15.98 0.54 35.31
N THR A 56 -14.88 0.24 34.62
CA THR A 56 -14.73 -0.99 33.82
C THR A 56 -13.45 -1.79 34.12
N GLY A 57 -12.50 -1.20 34.82
CA GLY A 57 -11.15 -1.73 35.00
C GLY A 57 -10.26 -1.63 33.76
N VAL A 58 -10.76 -1.14 32.61
CA VAL A 58 -9.94 -0.96 31.40
C VAL A 58 -9.00 0.22 31.56
N GLN A 59 -7.73 0.05 31.23
CA GLN A 59 -6.73 1.11 31.25
C GLN A 59 -6.47 1.65 29.83
N GLY A 60 -6.65 2.96 29.65
CA GLY A 60 -6.20 3.67 28.45
C GLY A 60 -5.12 4.69 28.78
N THR A 61 -4.25 5.00 27.82
CA THR A 61 -3.23 6.06 27.96
C THR A 61 -3.03 6.83 26.66
N VAL A 62 -2.64 8.10 26.77
CA VAL A 62 -2.29 8.97 25.65
C VAL A 62 -0.84 9.40 25.75
N VAL A 63 -0.09 9.25 24.66
CA VAL A 63 1.32 9.62 24.57
C VAL A 63 1.53 10.51 23.36
N THR A 64 2.19 11.64 23.57
CA THR A 64 2.66 12.48 22.46
C THR A 64 4.18 12.57 22.50
N LEU A 65 4.82 12.43 21.35
CA LEU A 65 6.26 12.61 21.16
C LEU A 65 6.47 13.51 19.95
N GLU A 66 7.60 14.20 19.87
CA GLU A 66 7.97 14.95 18.67
C GLU A 66 8.21 13.97 17.51
N ASP A 67 9.17 13.07 17.69
CA ASP A 67 9.48 12.00 16.74
C ASP A 67 9.82 10.70 17.48
N ARG A 68 9.69 9.55 16.79
CA ARG A 68 10.11 8.25 17.37
C ARG A 68 11.59 7.95 17.23
N ALA A 69 12.31 8.66 16.36
CA ALA A 69 13.73 8.42 16.09
C ALA A 69 14.59 8.70 17.33
N GLN A 70 14.17 9.63 18.19
CA GLN A 70 14.77 9.90 19.51
C GLN A 70 14.74 8.68 20.45
N TYR A 71 13.82 7.74 20.24
CA TYR A 71 13.56 6.57 21.10
C TYR A 71 13.77 5.23 20.38
N GLY A 72 14.62 5.23 19.35
CA GLY A 72 15.00 4.04 18.61
C GLY A 72 13.89 3.50 17.72
N GLY A 73 12.99 4.34 17.22
CA GLY A 73 11.84 3.98 16.39
C GLY A 73 12.15 3.82 14.89
N SER A 74 13.31 3.27 14.51
CA SER A 74 13.65 3.03 13.09
C SER A 74 12.93 1.81 12.48
N ASP A 75 12.24 1.03 13.32
CA ASP A 75 11.49 -0.20 13.06
C ASP A 75 10.03 0.04 12.59
N GLY A 76 9.64 1.30 12.40
CA GLY A 76 8.31 1.71 11.95
C GLY A 76 7.31 1.97 13.08
N LEU A 77 6.24 2.70 12.77
CA LEU A 77 5.25 3.19 13.75
C LEU A 77 4.60 2.06 14.57
N GLU A 78 4.17 0.98 13.92
CA GLU A 78 3.52 -0.16 14.57
C GLU A 78 4.46 -0.83 15.56
N THR A 79 5.64 -1.24 15.10
CA THR A 79 6.65 -1.90 15.94
C THR A 79 7.05 -1.03 17.14
N PHE A 80 7.26 0.27 16.91
CA PHE A 80 7.58 1.22 17.96
C PHE A 80 6.45 1.35 18.99
N ALA A 81 5.20 1.53 18.55
CA ALA A 81 4.05 1.67 19.44
C ALA A 81 3.81 0.40 20.27
N THR A 82 3.88 -0.79 19.65
CA THR A 82 3.75 -2.07 20.37
C THR A 82 4.85 -2.22 21.40
N ARG A 83 6.11 -1.85 21.07
CA ARG A 83 7.23 -1.91 22.01
C ARG A 83 7.02 -0.96 23.19
N LEU A 84 6.56 0.26 22.93
CA LEU A 84 6.23 1.24 23.97
C LEU A 84 5.08 0.78 24.87
N PHE A 85 3.98 0.30 24.26
CA PHE A 85 2.81 -0.24 24.96
C PHE A 85 3.19 -1.37 25.92
N ASN A 86 3.98 -2.34 25.43
CA ASN A 86 4.44 -3.47 26.24
C ASN A 86 5.45 -3.04 27.31
N HIS A 87 6.34 -2.11 27.00
CA HIS A 87 7.31 -1.59 27.97
C HIS A 87 6.63 -0.88 29.13
N TRP A 88 5.55 -0.14 28.85
CA TRP A 88 4.75 0.55 29.88
C TRP A 88 3.77 -0.37 30.60
N GLY A 89 3.54 -1.58 30.09
CA GLY A 89 2.58 -2.53 30.66
C GLY A 89 1.16 -1.97 30.66
N VAL A 90 0.74 -1.37 29.54
CA VAL A 90 -0.59 -0.75 29.43
C VAL A 90 -1.68 -1.84 29.43
N GLY A 91 -2.63 -1.75 30.37
CA GLY A 91 -3.72 -2.70 30.49
C GLY A 91 -3.57 -3.66 31.67
N ASP A 92 -4.62 -4.41 31.95
CA ASP A 92 -4.55 -5.47 32.95
C ASP A 92 -3.80 -6.69 32.38
N ALA A 93 -2.86 -7.25 33.14
CA ALA A 93 -2.01 -8.35 32.68
C ALA A 93 -2.78 -9.64 32.36
N SER A 94 -3.96 -9.84 32.97
CA SER A 94 -4.80 -11.02 32.74
C SER A 94 -5.77 -10.80 31.58
N ARG A 95 -6.38 -9.62 31.49
CA ARG A 95 -7.40 -9.29 30.47
C ARG A 95 -6.80 -8.80 29.16
N ASN A 96 -5.62 -8.18 29.20
CA ASN A 96 -4.91 -7.60 28.05
C ASN A 96 -5.77 -6.61 27.24
N ASP A 97 -6.63 -5.86 27.91
CA ASP A 97 -7.64 -5.00 27.30
C ASP A 97 -7.30 -3.50 27.40
N GLY A 98 -6.04 -3.17 27.62
CA GLY A 98 -5.57 -1.79 27.58
C GLY A 98 -5.52 -1.22 26.16
N PHE A 99 -5.54 0.10 26.03
CA PHE A 99 -5.26 0.79 24.75
C PHE A 99 -4.32 1.98 24.94
N MET A 100 -3.59 2.33 23.88
CA MET A 100 -2.74 3.51 23.84
C MET A 100 -3.00 4.32 22.58
N ILE A 101 -3.09 5.64 22.74
CA ILE A 101 -3.03 6.57 21.60
C ILE A 101 -1.65 7.21 21.59
N LEU A 102 -0.91 6.97 20.51
CA LEU A 102 0.40 7.57 20.25
C LEU A 102 0.27 8.62 19.15
N VAL A 103 0.77 9.82 19.40
CA VAL A 103 0.88 10.90 18.41
C VAL A 103 2.34 11.32 18.28
N LEU A 104 2.88 11.24 17.07
CA LEU A 104 4.22 11.69 16.70
C LEU A 104 4.09 12.98 15.89
N ALA A 105 4.32 14.13 16.53
CA ALA A 105 3.96 15.44 15.99
C ALA A 105 4.78 15.81 14.73
N GLU A 106 6.09 15.60 14.75
CA GLU A 106 7.00 15.89 13.64
C GLU A 106 6.94 14.83 12.55
N ASP A 107 6.82 13.55 12.92
CA ASP A 107 6.65 12.43 11.96
C ASP A 107 5.29 12.49 11.23
N ARG A 108 4.36 13.32 11.74
CA ARG A 108 2.96 13.44 11.30
C ARG A 108 2.28 12.08 11.23
N GLU A 109 2.52 11.29 12.27
CA GLU A 109 2.12 9.88 12.39
C GLU A 109 1.39 9.65 13.71
N ALA A 110 0.30 8.89 13.67
CA ALA A 110 -0.47 8.55 14.87
C ALA A 110 -0.92 7.11 14.82
N ARG A 111 -1.04 6.51 16.01
CA ARG A 111 -1.46 5.12 16.18
C ARG A 111 -2.37 4.95 17.38
N ILE A 112 -3.42 4.16 17.20
CA ILE A 112 -4.18 3.56 18.29
C ILE A 112 -3.66 2.13 18.41
N GLU A 113 -3.00 1.80 19.52
CA GLU A 113 -2.57 0.45 19.86
C GLU A 113 -3.63 -0.19 20.76
N LEU A 114 -4.06 -1.40 20.42
CA LEU A 114 -5.01 -2.18 21.21
C LEU A 114 -4.31 -3.40 21.82
N GLY A 115 -4.58 -3.68 23.09
CA GLY A 115 -4.09 -4.88 23.75
C GLY A 115 -4.68 -6.17 23.15
N ALA A 116 -4.01 -7.30 23.38
CA ALA A 116 -4.36 -8.59 22.79
C ALA A 116 -5.73 -9.16 23.23
N GLY A 117 -6.36 -8.59 24.27
CA GLY A 117 -7.70 -8.92 24.71
C GLY A 117 -8.79 -8.45 23.75
N TYR A 118 -8.51 -7.44 22.91
CA TYR A 118 -9.46 -6.98 21.90
C TYR A 118 -9.54 -7.97 20.73
N PRO A 119 -10.75 -8.28 20.23
CA PRO A 119 -10.95 -9.03 18.99
C PRO A 119 -10.33 -8.32 17.78
N ASN A 120 -9.79 -9.09 16.83
CA ASN A 120 -9.12 -8.55 15.62
C ASN A 120 -10.01 -7.63 14.76
N ASP A 121 -11.33 -7.80 14.77
CA ASP A 121 -12.26 -6.93 14.03
C ASP A 121 -12.40 -5.53 14.66
N THR A 122 -11.92 -5.35 15.88
CA THR A 122 -11.83 -4.04 16.55
C THR A 122 -10.86 -3.09 15.82
N ASP A 123 -9.87 -3.61 15.11
CA ASP A 123 -8.91 -2.83 14.30
C ASP A 123 -9.63 -1.96 13.26
N ILE A 124 -10.72 -2.48 12.68
CA ILE A 124 -11.54 -1.74 11.71
C ILE A 124 -12.13 -0.48 12.36
N ARG A 125 -12.56 -0.59 13.64
CA ARG A 125 -13.13 0.54 14.39
C ARG A 125 -12.08 1.55 14.79
N ALA A 126 -10.93 1.07 15.26
CA ALA A 126 -9.79 1.94 15.53
C ALA A 126 -9.42 2.71 14.25
N GLN A 127 -9.46 2.05 13.09
CA GLN A 127 -9.17 2.69 11.81
C GLN A 127 -10.24 3.71 11.40
N ASP A 128 -11.51 3.47 11.74
CA ASP A 128 -12.60 4.41 11.53
C ASP A 128 -12.47 5.65 12.41
N ILE A 129 -12.11 5.48 13.68
CA ILE A 129 -11.83 6.60 14.60
C ILE A 129 -10.62 7.40 14.10
N MET A 130 -9.54 6.72 13.72
CA MET A 130 -8.34 7.35 13.19
C MET A 130 -8.67 8.22 11.96
N ARG A 131 -9.41 7.66 10.98
CA ARG A 131 -9.72 8.35 9.72
C ARG A 131 -10.84 9.38 9.84
N GLY A 132 -11.83 9.14 10.70
CA GLY A 132 -13.03 9.96 10.84
C GLY A 132 -12.91 11.08 11.87
N THR A 133 -12.12 10.87 12.93
CA THR A 133 -12.04 11.78 14.07
C THR A 133 -10.65 12.42 14.19
N MET A 134 -9.59 11.62 14.22
CA MET A 134 -8.25 12.11 14.56
C MET A 134 -7.56 12.81 13.38
N LEU A 135 -7.31 12.08 12.29
CA LEU A 135 -6.54 12.60 11.15
C LEU A 135 -7.15 13.86 10.51
N PRO A 136 -8.48 14.03 10.37
CA PRO A 136 -9.05 15.27 9.86
C PRO A 136 -8.69 16.48 10.74
N ALA A 137 -8.83 16.35 12.07
CA ALA A 137 -8.46 17.42 12.99
C ALA A 137 -6.95 17.72 12.94
N PHE A 138 -6.11 16.69 12.79
CA PHE A 138 -4.66 16.85 12.69
C PHE A 138 -4.23 17.59 11.41
N ARG A 139 -4.91 17.35 10.27
CA ARG A 139 -4.70 18.11 9.03
C ARG A 139 -5.06 19.58 9.16
N GLU A 140 -5.98 19.91 10.06
CA GLU A 140 -6.37 21.29 10.38
C GLU A 140 -5.52 21.91 11.50
N HIS A 141 -4.39 21.29 11.87
CA HIS A 141 -3.52 21.71 12.98
C HIS A 141 -4.22 21.74 14.35
N ARG A 142 -5.30 20.98 14.52
CA ARG A 142 -6.06 20.85 15.78
C ARG A 142 -5.67 19.56 16.51
N LEU A 143 -4.37 19.40 16.80
CA LEU A 143 -3.82 18.18 17.41
C LEU A 143 -4.44 17.88 18.78
N SER A 144 -4.43 18.84 19.70
CA SER A 144 -5.05 18.71 21.03
C SER A 144 -6.50 18.20 20.97
N LYS A 145 -7.33 18.89 20.19
CA LYS A 145 -8.74 18.53 19.99
C LYS A 145 -8.90 17.14 19.36
N GLY A 146 -8.13 16.84 18.32
CA GLY A 146 -8.19 15.55 17.63
C GLY A 146 -7.80 14.38 18.54
N THR A 147 -6.81 14.58 19.41
CA THR A 147 -6.38 13.57 20.40
C THR A 147 -7.45 13.37 21.47
N ARG A 148 -8.04 14.45 22.00
CA ARG A 148 -9.14 14.37 22.96
C ARG A 148 -10.35 13.65 22.38
N ASP A 149 -10.85 14.09 21.23
CA ASP A 149 -12.04 13.52 20.59
C ASP A 149 -11.77 12.06 20.14
N GLY A 150 -10.54 11.76 19.69
CA GLY A 150 -10.10 10.41 19.39
C GLY A 150 -10.10 9.50 20.61
N THR A 151 -9.62 10.00 21.75
CA THR A 151 -9.63 9.27 23.03
C THR A 151 -11.04 8.95 23.46
N GLU A 152 -11.94 9.94 23.45
CA GLU A 152 -13.35 9.76 23.78
C GLU A 152 -14.04 8.75 22.85
N ALA A 153 -13.73 8.79 21.55
CA ALA A 153 -14.25 7.84 20.58
C ALA A 153 -13.76 6.40 20.86
N VAL A 154 -12.48 6.20 21.20
CA VAL A 154 -11.97 4.86 21.57
C VAL A 154 -12.65 4.36 22.84
N ILE A 155 -12.80 5.22 23.85
CA ILE A 155 -13.51 4.88 25.09
C ILE A 155 -14.94 4.39 24.79
N ASN A 156 -15.70 5.16 24.01
CA ASN A 156 -17.13 4.93 23.81
C ASN A 156 -17.45 3.83 22.79
N LEU A 157 -16.63 3.68 21.76
CA LEU A 157 -16.91 2.77 20.63
C LEU A 157 -16.14 1.44 20.71
N ILE A 158 -15.08 1.38 21.53
CA ILE A 158 -14.23 0.20 21.66
C ILE A 158 -14.16 -0.28 23.11
N ALA A 159 -13.62 0.52 24.03
CA ALA A 159 -13.28 0.07 25.37
C ALA A 159 -14.52 -0.29 26.21
N ARG A 160 -15.51 0.61 26.29
CA ARG A 160 -16.75 0.35 27.06
C ARG A 160 -17.58 -0.81 26.49
N PRO A 161 -17.84 -0.90 25.17
CA PRO A 161 -18.52 -2.06 24.60
C PRO A 161 -17.80 -3.39 24.88
N HIS A 162 -16.47 -3.40 24.74
CA HIS A 162 -15.66 -4.59 25.03
C HIS A 162 -15.77 -5.02 26.50
N ALA A 163 -15.61 -4.07 27.43
CA ALA A 163 -15.74 -4.35 28.87
C ALA A 163 -17.14 -4.83 29.27
N ALA A 164 -18.18 -4.37 28.57
CA ALA A 164 -19.56 -4.81 28.78
C ALA A 164 -19.88 -6.16 28.12
N GLY A 165 -18.94 -6.78 27.39
CA GLY A 165 -19.16 -8.01 26.62
C GLY A 165 -20.15 -7.83 25.47
N LEU A 166 -20.38 -6.59 25.03
CA LEU A 166 -21.29 -6.29 23.93
C LEU A 166 -20.59 -6.57 22.60
N PRO A 167 -21.31 -7.13 21.61
CA PRO A 167 -20.74 -7.26 20.28
C PRO A 167 -20.38 -5.87 19.75
N PRO A 168 -19.29 -5.75 18.97
CA PRO A 168 -18.86 -4.46 18.44
C PRO A 168 -20.02 -3.79 17.67
N PRO A 169 -20.43 -2.54 17.98
CA PRO A 169 -21.68 -1.94 17.46
C PRO A 169 -21.62 -1.76 15.95
N GLU A 170 -22.47 -2.39 15.13
CA GLU A 170 -22.29 -2.44 13.66
C GLU A 170 -21.84 -1.11 13.02
N ALA A 171 -20.79 -1.16 12.18
CA ALA A 171 -20.28 0.01 11.45
C ALA A 171 -21.34 0.48 10.42
N SER A 172 -22.26 1.32 10.91
CA SER A 172 -23.54 1.65 10.25
C SER A 172 -23.38 2.38 8.90
N HIS A 173 -22.30 3.13 8.65
CA HIS A 173 -22.26 4.09 7.54
C HIS A 173 -21.39 3.72 6.32
N ARG A 174 -20.62 2.62 6.33
CA ARG A 174 -19.72 2.27 5.20
C ARG A 174 -20.23 1.21 4.25
N ASN A 175 -21.29 0.50 4.62
CA ASN A 175 -21.82 -0.61 3.83
C ASN A 175 -22.27 -0.21 2.42
N LEU A 176 -22.77 1.01 2.20
CA LEU A 176 -23.25 1.42 0.87
C LEU A 176 -22.12 1.90 -0.04
N ILE A 177 -21.20 2.73 0.48
CA ILE A 177 -20.10 3.28 -0.31
C ILE A 177 -19.08 2.19 -0.64
N ASP A 178 -18.73 1.32 0.31
CA ASP A 178 -17.76 0.23 0.06
C ASP A 178 -18.34 -0.81 -0.92
N ARG A 179 -19.65 -1.11 -0.83
CA ARG A 179 -20.34 -1.93 -1.83
C ARG A 179 -20.40 -1.26 -3.19
N ALA A 180 -20.70 0.04 -3.24
CA ALA A 180 -20.74 0.78 -4.50
C ALA A 180 -19.36 0.84 -5.16
N MET A 181 -18.30 1.09 -4.39
CA MET A 181 -16.93 1.10 -4.88
C MET A 181 -16.50 -0.30 -5.35
N GLY A 182 -16.83 -1.36 -4.59
CA GLY A 182 -16.59 -2.74 -5.01
C GLY A 182 -17.27 -3.08 -6.35
N LEU A 183 -18.53 -2.66 -6.52
CA LEU A 183 -19.27 -2.84 -7.78
C LEU A 183 -18.68 -2.04 -8.94
N ILE A 184 -18.22 -0.82 -8.69
CA ILE A 184 -17.55 0.02 -9.70
C ILE A 184 -16.24 -0.62 -10.14
N PHE A 185 -15.39 -1.06 -9.20
CA PHE A 185 -14.12 -1.73 -9.51
C PHE A 185 -14.36 -3.03 -10.27
N PHE A 186 -15.30 -3.86 -9.81
CA PHE A 186 -15.66 -5.10 -10.50
C PHE A 186 -16.21 -4.83 -11.91
N GLY A 187 -17.08 -3.83 -12.06
CA GLY A 187 -17.63 -3.42 -13.35
C GLY A 187 -16.55 -2.92 -14.31
N ALA A 188 -15.61 -2.10 -13.84
CA ALA A 188 -14.49 -1.63 -14.63
C ALA A 188 -13.57 -2.78 -15.08
N PHE A 189 -13.28 -3.73 -14.17
CA PHE A 189 -12.47 -4.89 -14.49
C PHE A 189 -13.17 -5.79 -15.52
N ALA A 190 -14.45 -6.11 -15.31
CA ALA A 190 -15.26 -6.89 -16.24
C ALA A 190 -15.33 -6.22 -17.63
N ALA A 191 -15.46 -4.89 -17.69
CA ALA A 191 -15.44 -4.15 -18.95
C ALA A 191 -14.10 -4.26 -19.68
N ILE A 192 -12.96 -4.13 -18.98
CA ILE A 192 -11.62 -4.28 -19.56
C ILE A 192 -11.43 -5.70 -20.12
N PHE A 193 -11.73 -6.73 -19.33
CA PHE A 193 -11.60 -8.12 -19.77
C PHE A 193 -12.58 -8.45 -20.90
N GLY A 194 -13.80 -7.91 -20.85
CA GLY A 194 -14.79 -8.00 -21.94
C GLY A 194 -14.28 -7.36 -23.22
N MET A 195 -13.67 -6.17 -23.16
CA MET A 195 -13.06 -5.52 -24.33
C MET A 195 -11.89 -6.32 -24.90
N ILE A 196 -11.03 -6.89 -24.05
CA ILE A 196 -9.92 -7.77 -24.49
C ILE A 196 -10.47 -9.03 -25.16
N GLY A 197 -11.45 -9.69 -24.53
CA GLY A 197 -12.12 -10.87 -25.06
C GLY A 197 -12.80 -10.59 -26.40
N LEU A 198 -13.55 -9.49 -26.51
CA LEU A 198 -14.21 -9.05 -27.74
C LEU A 198 -13.20 -8.74 -28.85
N LYS A 199 -12.11 -8.05 -28.53
CA LYS A 199 -11.03 -7.76 -29.49
C LYS A 199 -10.37 -9.05 -29.99
N HIS A 200 -10.16 -10.02 -29.11
CA HIS A 200 -9.59 -11.31 -29.46
C HIS A 200 -10.55 -12.15 -30.31
N TRP A 201 -11.83 -12.15 -29.94
CA TRP A 201 -12.90 -12.79 -30.71
C TRP A 201 -13.01 -12.20 -32.12
N ARG A 202 -13.08 -10.88 -32.25
CA ARG A 202 -13.10 -10.18 -33.56
C ARG A 202 -11.86 -10.45 -34.42
N ARG A 203 -10.70 -10.73 -33.82
CA ARG A 203 -9.47 -11.06 -34.57
C ARG A 203 -9.48 -12.45 -35.18
N ARG A 204 -10.28 -13.38 -34.62
CA ARG A 204 -10.36 -14.78 -35.04
C ARG A 204 -11.53 -15.06 -35.99
N HIS A 205 -12.52 -14.18 -36.05
CA HIS A 205 -13.72 -14.33 -36.85
C HIS A 205 -13.73 -13.38 -38.04
N CYS A 206 -14.30 -13.83 -39.15
CA CYS A 206 -14.45 -13.03 -40.36
C CYS A 206 -15.44 -11.86 -40.13
N PRO A 207 -15.10 -10.62 -40.52
CA PRO A 207 -16.01 -9.48 -40.36
C PRO A 207 -17.24 -9.53 -41.27
N GLN A 208 -17.22 -10.33 -42.34
CA GLN A 208 -18.31 -10.41 -43.31
C GLN A 208 -19.30 -11.53 -43.01
N CYS A 209 -18.82 -12.73 -42.67
CA CYS A 209 -19.68 -13.90 -42.44
C CYS A 209 -19.68 -14.44 -41.00
N GLY A 210 -18.86 -13.87 -40.10
CA GLY A 210 -18.82 -14.23 -38.69
C GLY A 210 -18.17 -15.59 -38.37
N LYS A 211 -17.79 -16.40 -39.36
CA LYS A 211 -17.13 -17.70 -39.14
C LYS A 211 -15.67 -17.54 -38.72
N GLY A 212 -15.20 -18.43 -37.85
CA GLY A 212 -13.81 -18.50 -37.40
C GLY A 212 -12.87 -19.09 -38.46
N GLY A 213 -11.56 -19.12 -38.18
CA GLY A 213 -10.58 -19.82 -39.02
C GLY A 213 -10.07 -19.00 -40.20
N LEU A 214 -9.72 -17.72 -39.97
CA LEU A 214 -9.05 -16.89 -40.97
C LEU A 214 -7.65 -17.42 -41.27
N GLU A 215 -7.34 -17.61 -42.55
CA GLU A 215 -6.00 -17.92 -43.02
C GLU A 215 -5.19 -16.63 -43.11
N THR A 216 -3.89 -16.71 -42.82
CA THR A 216 -2.98 -15.55 -42.86
C THR A 216 -1.73 -15.92 -43.62
N THR A 217 -1.55 -15.31 -44.77
CA THR A 217 -0.34 -15.45 -45.59
C THR A 217 0.55 -14.23 -45.39
N ARG A 218 1.86 -14.46 -45.30
CA ARG A 218 2.86 -13.40 -45.11
C ARG A 218 3.94 -13.55 -46.16
N GLU A 219 4.08 -12.53 -46.99
CA GLU A 219 5.10 -12.49 -48.03
C GLU A 219 5.97 -11.25 -47.89
N PRO A 220 7.30 -11.36 -48.00
CA PRO A 220 8.18 -10.21 -48.03
C PRO A 220 7.82 -9.29 -49.21
N ASN A 221 7.59 -8.01 -48.96
CA ASN A 221 7.33 -7.05 -50.03
C ASN A 221 8.68 -6.64 -50.63
N ARG A 222 9.00 -7.19 -51.81
CA ARG A 222 10.24 -6.86 -52.54
C ARG A 222 9.99 -5.63 -53.40
N LEU A 223 10.55 -4.50 -53.00
CA LEU A 223 10.50 -3.24 -53.74
C LEU A 223 11.68 -3.18 -54.71
N PRO A 224 11.45 -3.13 -56.04
CA PRO A 224 12.53 -3.02 -57.02
C PRO A 224 13.36 -1.76 -56.80
N ALA A 225 14.66 -1.87 -57.03
CA ALA A 225 15.63 -0.78 -57.03
C ALA A 225 16.47 -0.84 -58.33
N GLU A 226 17.37 0.12 -58.51
CA GLU A 226 18.16 0.24 -59.74
C GLU A 226 19.02 -1.00 -60.00
N HIS A 227 19.36 -1.26 -61.27
CA HIS A 227 20.25 -2.33 -61.69
C HIS A 227 19.81 -3.75 -61.29
N GLY A 228 18.51 -4.00 -61.08
CA GLY A 228 17.98 -5.31 -60.72
C GLY A 228 18.13 -5.67 -59.23
N SER A 229 18.54 -4.71 -58.40
CA SER A 229 18.51 -4.84 -56.95
C SER A 229 17.08 -4.72 -56.42
N TYR A 230 16.82 -5.19 -55.20
CA TYR A 230 15.53 -5.00 -54.53
C TYR A 230 15.69 -4.81 -53.03
N THR A 231 14.71 -4.16 -52.40
CA THR A 231 14.72 -3.88 -50.97
C THR A 231 13.48 -4.46 -50.29
N VAL A 232 13.66 -5.05 -49.11
CA VAL A 232 12.59 -5.56 -48.26
C VAL A 232 12.54 -4.70 -47.00
N SER A 233 11.49 -3.89 -46.86
CA SER A 233 11.24 -3.04 -45.68
C SER A 233 9.98 -3.41 -44.90
N ASP A 234 9.11 -4.20 -45.52
CA ASP A 234 7.78 -4.50 -45.02
C ASP A 234 7.35 -5.87 -45.53
N THR A 235 6.41 -6.47 -44.81
CA THR A 235 5.78 -7.74 -45.16
C THR A 235 4.34 -7.48 -45.54
N ARG A 236 3.93 -7.99 -46.68
CA ARG A 236 2.54 -8.05 -47.08
C ARG A 236 1.86 -9.17 -46.32
N MET A 237 0.99 -8.81 -45.38
CA MET A 237 0.16 -9.76 -44.65
C MET A 237 -1.24 -9.73 -45.24
N THR A 238 -1.65 -10.83 -45.87
CA THR A 238 -2.99 -11.03 -46.41
C THR A 238 -3.75 -11.97 -45.49
N LYS A 239 -4.92 -11.53 -45.01
CA LYS A 239 -5.87 -12.39 -44.32
C LYS A 239 -6.99 -12.75 -45.27
N SER A 240 -7.37 -14.02 -45.31
CA SER A 240 -8.47 -14.52 -46.14
C SER A 240 -9.43 -15.39 -45.33
N CYS A 241 -10.71 -15.37 -45.72
CA CYS A 241 -11.74 -16.23 -45.16
C CYS A 241 -12.10 -17.33 -46.17
N PRO A 242 -11.90 -18.63 -45.85
CA PRO A 242 -12.20 -19.73 -46.76
C PRO A 242 -13.71 -19.93 -46.99
N HIS A 243 -14.55 -19.39 -46.10
CA HIS A 243 -16.00 -19.59 -46.17
C HIS A 243 -16.76 -18.58 -47.02
N CYS A 244 -16.23 -17.37 -47.22
CA CYS A 244 -16.93 -16.31 -47.96
C CYS A 244 -16.04 -15.53 -48.93
N GLY A 245 -14.74 -15.84 -49.00
CA GLY A 245 -13.80 -15.18 -49.91
C GLY A 245 -13.35 -13.79 -49.48
N TRP A 246 -13.78 -13.27 -48.31
CA TRP A 246 -13.28 -12.00 -47.79
C TRP A 246 -11.75 -12.03 -47.67
N SER A 247 -11.08 -10.99 -48.17
CA SER A 247 -9.63 -10.84 -48.01
C SER A 247 -9.24 -9.40 -47.71
N GLU A 248 -8.27 -9.23 -46.83
CA GLU A 248 -7.68 -7.92 -46.52
C GLU A 248 -6.16 -8.02 -46.49
N THR A 249 -5.51 -7.13 -47.23
CA THR A 249 -4.05 -7.06 -47.33
C THR A 249 -3.54 -5.82 -46.62
N ARG A 250 -2.54 -5.98 -45.75
CA ARG A 250 -1.87 -4.87 -45.07
C ARG A 250 -0.35 -5.01 -45.16
N LEU A 251 0.33 -3.88 -45.32
CA LEU A 251 1.79 -3.82 -45.25
C LEU A 251 2.21 -3.59 -43.80
N LEU A 252 3.01 -4.52 -43.26
CA LEU A 252 3.55 -4.45 -41.91
C LEU A 252 5.03 -4.09 -41.99
N PRO A 253 5.47 -2.95 -41.42
CA PRO A 253 6.88 -2.59 -41.45
C PRO A 253 7.71 -3.61 -40.67
N LEU A 254 8.83 -4.03 -41.25
CA LEU A 254 9.81 -4.87 -40.58
C LEU A 254 10.75 -4.00 -39.73
N PRO A 255 11.36 -4.54 -38.65
CA PRO A 255 12.29 -3.78 -37.80
C PRO A 255 13.53 -3.29 -38.56
N GLN A 256 13.90 -4.00 -39.61
CA GLN A 256 15.04 -3.68 -40.47
C GLN A 256 14.60 -3.62 -41.93
N ARG A 257 15.25 -2.75 -42.69
CA ARG A 257 15.21 -2.69 -44.14
C ARG A 257 16.47 -3.34 -44.68
N ILE A 258 16.33 -4.32 -45.58
CA ILE A 258 17.45 -5.06 -46.16
C ILE A 258 17.40 -4.90 -47.68
N SER A 259 18.51 -4.49 -48.28
CA SER A 259 18.69 -4.36 -49.73
C SER A 259 19.51 -5.53 -50.26
N TYR A 260 19.09 -6.10 -51.38
CA TYR A 260 19.68 -7.26 -52.04
C TYR A 260 20.11 -6.91 -53.46
N GLY A 261 21.22 -7.49 -53.91
CA GLY A 261 21.69 -7.39 -55.29
C GLY A 261 20.94 -8.32 -56.25
N PRO A 262 21.26 -8.25 -57.56
CA PRO A 262 20.64 -9.09 -58.59
C PRO A 262 20.91 -10.60 -58.39
N ASP A 263 22.01 -10.91 -57.69
CA ASP A 263 22.43 -12.27 -57.29
C ASP A 263 21.82 -12.71 -55.95
N ASN A 264 20.85 -11.95 -55.42
CA ASN A 264 20.17 -12.22 -54.16
C ASN A 264 21.09 -12.17 -52.92
N ARG A 265 22.30 -11.57 -53.04
CA ARG A 265 23.20 -11.30 -51.91
C ARG A 265 22.80 -10.00 -51.21
N GLU A 266 22.92 -10.00 -49.89
CA GLU A 266 22.65 -8.81 -49.07
C GLU A 266 23.72 -7.74 -49.32
N LEU A 267 23.27 -6.54 -49.69
CA LEU A 267 24.11 -5.37 -49.92
C LEU A 267 24.17 -4.44 -48.70
N ARG A 268 23.01 -4.23 -48.07
CA ARG A 268 22.87 -3.22 -47.00
C ARG A 268 21.73 -3.56 -46.07
N ARG A 269 21.92 -3.32 -44.77
CA ARG A 269 20.92 -3.51 -43.72
C ARG A 269 20.85 -2.28 -42.83
N GLU A 270 19.64 -1.75 -42.66
CA GLU A 270 19.40 -0.50 -41.93
C GLU A 270 18.19 -0.65 -41.00
N ARG A 271 18.14 0.16 -39.94
CA ARG A 271 16.96 0.24 -39.08
C ARG A 271 15.80 0.85 -39.87
N ASN A 272 14.61 0.28 -39.75
CA ASN A 272 13.42 0.84 -40.39
C ASN A 272 12.78 1.91 -39.48
N PRO A 273 12.78 3.20 -39.85
CA PRO A 273 12.16 4.26 -39.04
C PRO A 273 10.63 4.14 -38.96
N ALA A 274 10.00 3.40 -39.87
CA ALA A 274 8.56 3.13 -39.81
C ALA A 274 8.20 2.08 -38.73
N TYR A 275 9.17 1.38 -38.16
CA TYR A 275 8.95 0.38 -37.12
C TYR A 275 8.88 1.03 -35.73
N ARG A 276 7.69 1.09 -35.12
CA ARG A 276 7.48 1.55 -33.74
C ARG A 276 7.38 0.37 -32.78
N ASN A 277 8.30 0.28 -31.82
CA ASN A 277 8.27 -0.75 -30.77
C ASN A 277 7.13 -0.42 -29.78
N ARG A 278 6.15 -1.32 -29.60
CA ARG A 278 5.16 -1.22 -28.51
C ARG A 278 5.67 -2.05 -27.34
N SER A 279 6.34 -1.41 -26.39
CA SER A 279 6.67 -2.02 -25.10
C SER A 279 5.40 -2.12 -24.25
N SER A 280 4.97 -3.34 -23.93
CA SER A 280 4.03 -3.59 -22.84
C SER A 280 4.83 -3.78 -21.56
N GLY A 281 4.97 -2.72 -20.77
CA GLY A 281 5.54 -2.80 -19.42
C GLY A 281 4.53 -3.45 -18.48
N GLY A 282 4.94 -4.53 -17.83
CA GLY A 282 4.18 -5.19 -16.77
C GLY A 282 5.16 -5.71 -15.73
N GLY A 283 5.52 -4.85 -14.78
CA GLY A 283 6.21 -5.24 -13.56
C GLY A 283 5.21 -5.28 -12.41
N SER A 284 5.23 -6.35 -11.62
CA SER A 284 4.63 -6.36 -10.29
C SER A 284 5.32 -7.44 -9.45
N GLY A 285 6.10 -7.00 -8.47
CA GLY A 285 6.50 -7.82 -7.33
C GLY A 285 5.82 -7.27 -6.07
N PHE A 286 5.44 -8.17 -5.17
CA PHE A 286 5.26 -8.02 -3.72
C PHE A 286 5.28 -9.48 -3.19
N GLY A 287 6.00 -9.89 -2.15
CA GLY A 287 6.33 -9.19 -0.91
C GLY A 287 5.49 -9.83 0.19
N GLY A 288 6.07 -10.81 0.90
CA GLY A 288 5.41 -11.59 1.94
C GLY A 288 4.94 -10.75 3.13
N GLY A 289 4.13 -11.35 4.00
CA GLY A 289 3.61 -10.71 5.21
C GLY A 289 3.60 -11.64 6.42
N SER A 290 3.66 -11.02 7.60
CA SER A 290 3.04 -11.49 8.85
C SER A 290 3.05 -10.35 9.88
N SER A 291 1.88 -10.03 10.46
CA SER A 291 1.63 -9.03 11.54
C SER A 291 0.90 -9.70 12.70
N ARG A 292 1.04 -9.15 13.93
CA ARG A 292 0.13 -9.34 15.08
C ARG A 292 -0.01 -8.09 15.98
N GLY A 293 0.23 -6.88 15.47
CA GLY A 293 0.07 -5.61 16.22
C GLY A 293 -1.29 -4.97 15.96
N GLY A 294 -2.33 -5.41 16.69
CA GLY A 294 -3.70 -4.90 16.56
C GLY A 294 -3.82 -3.39 16.81
N GLY A 295 -4.76 -2.73 16.15
CA GLY A 295 -4.98 -1.29 16.22
C GLY A 295 -5.08 -0.60 14.86
N ALA A 296 -4.78 0.69 14.83
CA ALA A 296 -4.87 1.51 13.61
C ALA A 296 -3.80 2.59 13.53
N SER A 297 -3.26 2.78 12.34
CA SER A 297 -2.24 3.79 12.05
C SER A 297 -2.76 4.84 11.06
N GLY A 298 -2.16 6.03 11.12
CA GLY A 298 -2.52 7.14 10.27
C GLY A 298 -1.38 8.14 10.06
N ARG A 299 -1.39 8.78 8.89
CA ARG A 299 -0.53 9.93 8.57
C ARG A 299 -1.39 11.12 8.20
N TRP A 300 -1.02 12.33 8.62
CA TRP A 300 -1.66 13.57 8.18
C TRP A 300 -0.70 14.42 7.37
#